data_AF-A0A0C1R5G8-F1
#
_entry.id   AF-A0A0C1R5G8-F1
#
_cell.length_a   1.000
_cell.length_b   1.000
_cell.length_c   1.000
_cell.angle_alpha   90.00
_cell.angle_beta   90.00
_cell.angle_gamma   90.00
#
_symmetry.space_group_name_H-M   'P 1'
#
loop_
_entity.id
_entity.type
_entity.pdbx_description
1 polymer ?
#
loop_
_entity_poly.entity_id
_entity_poly.type
_entity_poly.pdbx_seq_one_letter_code
_entity_poly.pdbx_strand_id
1 'polypeptide(L)'
;MKQSSLKKQVLNELLVQTFNDILKIEQKALAESVLKDLSITETHTIEAIGMYEVKTMSEVAQNLKITVGTLTTAINKLVKKGYVERNRCEEDRRSVKINLTRKGKLAYRIHEKFHHEMIKATVEGLSQEEEDVLIRSLEKLNEFFKSKY
;
A
#
# COMPACT_ATOMS: atom_id res chain seq x y z
N MET A 1 -10.56 37.30 -3.95
CA MET A 1 -9.35 36.72 -3.29
C MET A 1 -9.66 35.85 -2.06
N LYS A 2 -10.53 36.26 -1.12
CA LYS A 2 -10.86 35.46 0.10
C LYS A 2 -11.40 34.04 -0.16
N GLN A 3 -12.28 33.85 -1.16
CA GLN A 3 -12.92 32.55 -1.42
C GLN A 3 -11.96 31.45 -1.92
N SER A 4 -10.94 31.84 -2.72
CA SER A 4 -9.91 30.90 -3.21
C SER A 4 -9.01 30.41 -2.07
N SER A 5 -8.70 31.28 -1.10
CA SER A 5 -7.96 30.91 0.11
C SER A 5 -8.73 29.92 0.98
N LEU A 6 -10.04 30.13 1.15
CA LEU A 6 -10.88 29.24 1.95
C LEU A 6 -10.97 27.83 1.33
N LYS A 7 -11.17 27.72 0.01
CA LYS A 7 -11.21 26.42 -0.68
C LYS A 7 -9.88 25.66 -0.52
N LYS A 8 -8.74 26.34 -0.61
CA LYS A 8 -7.42 25.71 -0.39
C LYS A 8 -7.25 25.20 1.03
N GLN A 9 -7.75 25.94 2.03
CA GLN A 9 -7.71 25.51 3.42
C GLN A 9 -8.55 24.26 3.64
N VAL A 10 -9.80 24.25 3.14
CA VAL A 10 -10.68 23.08 3.23
C VAL A 10 -10.04 21.87 2.55
N LEU A 11 -9.46 22.03 1.34
CA LEU A 11 -8.78 20.93 0.66
C LEU A 11 -7.59 20.39 1.47
N ASN A 12 -6.79 21.27 2.07
CA ASN A 12 -5.68 20.86 2.92
C ASN A 12 -6.17 20.09 4.15
N GLU A 13 -7.20 20.60 4.84
CA GLU A 13 -7.80 19.94 6.00
C GLU A 13 -8.34 18.55 5.63
N LEU A 14 -9.10 18.44 4.54
CA LEU A 14 -9.64 17.18 4.06
C LEU A 14 -8.54 16.19 3.68
N LEU A 15 -7.50 16.62 2.96
CA LEU A 15 -6.40 15.74 2.57
C LEU A 15 -5.64 15.20 3.79
N VAL A 16 -5.32 16.07 4.75
CA VAL A 16 -4.59 15.68 5.97
C VAL A 16 -5.44 14.80 6.86
N GLN A 17 -6.71 15.14 7.08
CA GLN A 17 -7.62 14.34 7.92
C GLN A 17 -7.86 12.97 7.30
N THR A 18 -8.23 12.92 6.01
CA THR A 18 -8.48 11.66 5.30
C THR A 18 -7.26 10.74 5.33
N PHE A 19 -6.05 11.26 5.07
CA PHE A 19 -4.83 10.47 5.13
C PHE A 19 -4.57 9.89 6.52
N ASN A 20 -4.72 10.71 7.57
CA ASN A 20 -4.51 10.26 8.95
C ASN A 20 -5.56 9.25 9.41
N ASP A 21 -6.82 9.43 8.97
CA ASP A 21 -7.90 8.54 9.35
C ASP A 21 -7.77 7.19 8.66
N ILE A 22 -7.38 7.13 7.37
CA ILE A 22 -7.04 5.88 6.69
C ILE A 22 -5.94 5.13 7.44
N LEU A 23 -4.84 5.81 7.80
CA LEU A 23 -3.73 5.20 8.55
C LEU A 23 -4.18 4.66 9.91
N LYS A 24 -5.04 5.38 10.64
CA LYS A 24 -5.58 4.93 11.93
C LYS A 24 -6.48 3.70 11.78
N ILE A 25 -7.33 3.69 10.75
CA ILE A 25 -8.24 2.58 10.48
C ILE A 25 -7.42 1.33 10.12
N GLU A 26 -6.43 1.45 9.25
CA GLU A 26 -5.49 0.37 8.92
C GLU A 26 -4.75 -0.14 10.15
N GLN A 27 -4.22 0.77 10.98
CA GLN A 27 -3.51 0.40 12.19
C GLN A 27 -4.40 -0.38 13.17
N LYS A 28 -5.64 0.07 13.35
CA LYS A 28 -6.62 -0.57 14.23
C LYS A 28 -7.01 -1.94 13.69
N ALA A 29 -7.34 -2.04 12.41
CA ALA A 29 -7.69 -3.30 11.76
C ALA A 29 -6.56 -4.33 11.86
N LEU A 30 -5.31 -3.88 11.66
CA LEU A 30 -4.14 -4.74 11.80
C LEU A 30 -3.94 -5.23 13.24
N ALA A 31 -4.06 -4.34 14.23
CA ALA A 31 -3.89 -4.64 15.65
C ALA A 31 -4.94 -5.63 16.19
N GLU A 32 -6.17 -5.57 15.68
CA GLU A 32 -7.27 -6.47 16.05
C GLU A 32 -7.24 -7.81 15.29
N SER A 33 -6.39 -7.93 14.27
CA SER A 33 -6.28 -9.13 13.42
C SER A 33 -5.22 -10.12 13.90
N VAL A 34 -5.18 -11.28 13.24
CA VAL A 34 -4.08 -12.26 13.38
C VAL A 34 -2.72 -11.74 12.90
N LEU A 35 -2.67 -10.57 12.26
CA LEU A 35 -1.49 -9.93 11.70
C LEU A 35 -0.85 -8.89 12.62
N LYS A 36 -1.19 -8.87 13.91
CA LYS A 36 -0.67 -7.91 14.90
C LYS A 36 0.86 -7.88 15.06
N ASP A 37 1.59 -8.88 14.53
CA ASP A 37 3.05 -8.90 14.50
C ASP A 37 3.64 -8.14 13.29
N LEU A 38 2.80 -7.62 12.38
CA LEU A 38 3.18 -6.79 11.24
C LEU A 38 2.97 -5.29 11.54
N SER A 39 3.77 -4.45 10.88
CA SER A 39 3.44 -3.02 10.71
C SER A 39 2.66 -2.78 9.42
N ILE A 40 2.07 -1.59 9.28
CA ILE A 40 1.40 -1.16 8.04
C ILE A 40 2.39 -1.22 6.86
N THR A 41 3.61 -0.68 7.04
CA THR A 41 4.65 -0.73 5.98
C THR A 41 5.04 -2.14 5.59
N GLU A 42 5.12 -3.07 6.55
CA GLU A 42 5.40 -4.47 6.27
C GLU A 42 4.23 -5.14 5.52
N THR A 43 3.00 -4.75 5.82
CA THR A 43 1.79 -5.23 5.15
C THR A 43 1.72 -4.72 3.71
N HIS A 44 1.98 -3.42 3.46
CA HIS A 44 2.13 -2.88 2.10
C HIS A 44 3.31 -3.50 1.34
N THR A 45 4.38 -3.90 2.05
CA THR A 45 5.48 -4.64 1.40
C THR A 45 5.02 -6.03 0.96
N ILE A 46 4.24 -6.74 1.77
CA ILE A 46 3.62 -8.03 1.40
C ILE A 46 2.71 -7.86 0.18
N GLU A 47 1.90 -6.81 0.15
CA GLU A 47 1.05 -6.48 -0.98
C GLU A 47 1.86 -6.25 -2.27
N ALA A 48 2.94 -5.45 -2.20
CA ALA A 48 3.77 -5.13 -3.36
C ALA A 48 4.51 -6.35 -3.95
N ILE A 49 4.86 -7.33 -3.11
CA ILE A 49 5.39 -8.64 -3.57
C ILE A 49 4.35 -9.35 -4.43
N GLY A 50 3.09 -9.34 -4.01
CA GLY A 50 1.97 -9.93 -4.73
C GLY A 50 1.75 -11.41 -4.42
N MET A 51 0.54 -11.89 -4.75
CA MET A 51 0.06 -13.22 -4.36
C MET A 51 0.68 -14.38 -5.17
N TYR A 52 0.81 -14.21 -6.48
CA TYR A 52 1.11 -15.31 -7.42
C TYR A 52 2.38 -15.11 -8.22
N GLU A 53 3.04 -13.96 -8.08
CA GLU A 53 4.21 -13.61 -8.87
C GLU A 53 5.49 -13.74 -8.05
N VAL A 54 6.52 -14.30 -8.68
CA VAL A 54 7.88 -14.24 -8.16
C VAL A 54 8.50 -12.94 -8.68
N LYS A 55 8.84 -12.02 -7.77
CA LYS A 55 9.42 -10.73 -8.13
C LYS A 55 10.87 -10.63 -7.68
N THR A 56 11.65 -9.84 -8.39
CA THR A 56 12.98 -9.40 -7.95
C THR A 56 12.86 -8.30 -6.91
N MET A 57 13.93 -8.11 -6.14
CA MET A 57 14.05 -6.98 -5.20
C MET A 57 13.87 -5.63 -5.91
N SER A 58 14.40 -5.48 -7.13
CA SER A 58 14.32 -4.23 -7.89
C SER A 58 12.89 -3.89 -8.31
N GLU A 59 12.12 -4.87 -8.79
CA GLU A 59 10.72 -4.67 -9.19
C GLU A 59 9.86 -4.25 -7.99
N VAL A 60 10.02 -4.91 -6.84
CA VAL A 60 9.24 -4.56 -5.64
C VAL A 60 9.64 -3.17 -5.11
N ALA A 61 10.93 -2.83 -5.15
CA ALA A 61 11.41 -1.52 -4.71
C ALA A 61 10.88 -0.39 -5.61
N GLN A 62 10.82 -0.64 -6.92
CA GLN A 62 10.25 0.28 -7.90
C GLN A 62 8.75 0.48 -7.66
N ASN A 63 7.99 -0.60 -7.44
CA ASN A 63 6.55 -0.53 -7.16
C ASN A 63 6.25 0.29 -5.89
N LEU A 64 7.07 0.11 -4.85
CA LEU A 64 6.95 0.86 -3.59
C LEU A 64 7.57 2.27 -3.65
N LYS A 65 8.26 2.62 -4.75
CA LYS A 65 9.03 3.87 -4.90
C LYS A 65 10.03 4.10 -3.76
N ILE A 66 10.74 3.05 -3.35
CA ILE A 66 11.79 3.10 -2.33
C ILE A 66 13.12 2.61 -2.88
N THR A 67 14.20 2.85 -2.15
CA THR A 67 15.50 2.26 -2.51
C THR A 67 15.52 0.75 -2.25
N VAL A 68 16.33 0.02 -3.01
CA VAL A 68 16.56 -1.43 -2.78
C VAL A 68 17.14 -1.68 -1.38
N GLY A 69 17.92 -0.75 -0.82
CA GLY A 69 18.44 -0.84 0.55
C GLY A 69 17.33 -0.78 1.60
N THR A 70 16.38 0.14 1.45
CA THR A 70 15.18 0.22 2.30
C THR A 70 14.36 -1.06 2.21
N LEU A 71 14.11 -1.55 0.98
CA LEU A 71 13.37 -2.80 0.78
C LEU A 71 14.11 -3.99 1.41
N THR A 72 15.43 -4.07 1.27
CA THR A 72 16.24 -5.17 1.85
C THR A 72 16.02 -5.28 3.35
N THR A 73 15.94 -4.15 4.06
CA THR A 73 15.65 -4.11 5.49
C THR A 73 14.24 -4.64 5.80
N ALA A 74 13.23 -4.22 5.02
CA ALA A 74 11.86 -4.70 5.18
C ALA A 74 11.74 -6.22 4.91
N ILE A 75 12.33 -6.69 3.82
CA ILE A 75 12.32 -8.12 3.46
C ILE A 75 13.05 -8.96 4.51
N ASN A 76 14.18 -8.50 5.06
CA ASN A 76 14.87 -9.22 6.14
C ASN A 76 13.96 -9.44 7.35
N LYS A 77 13.17 -8.43 7.74
CA LYS A 77 12.19 -8.54 8.83
C LYS A 77 11.08 -9.52 8.48
N LEU A 78 10.52 -9.41 7.28
CA LEU A 78 9.44 -10.29 6.81
C LEU A 78 9.87 -11.76 6.68
N VAL A 79 11.11 -12.02 6.25
CA VAL A 79 11.71 -13.36 6.24
C VAL A 79 11.85 -13.89 7.66
N LYS A 80 12.39 -13.08 8.59
CA LYS A 80 12.50 -13.46 10.01
C LYS A 80 11.15 -13.78 10.66
N LYS A 81 10.09 -13.07 10.26
CA LYS A 81 8.70 -13.28 10.72
C LYS A 81 7.97 -14.40 9.96
N GLY A 82 8.61 -15.02 8.97
CA GLY A 82 8.08 -16.15 8.19
C GLY A 82 7.03 -15.77 7.13
N TYR A 83 6.91 -14.50 6.75
CA TYR A 83 5.94 -14.03 5.75
C TYR A 83 6.47 -14.09 4.31
N VAL A 84 7.78 -13.96 4.14
CA VAL A 84 8.45 -13.92 2.83
C VAL A 84 9.56 -14.96 2.80
N GLU A 85 9.80 -15.54 1.64
CA GLU A 85 10.98 -16.37 1.36
C GLU A 85 11.80 -15.79 0.21
N ARG A 86 13.10 -16.09 0.21
CA ARG A 86 14.04 -15.70 -0.83
C ARG A 86 14.43 -16.93 -1.63
N ASN A 87 14.20 -16.85 -2.93
CA ASN A 87 14.67 -17.85 -3.89
C ASN A 87 15.91 -17.30 -4.59
N ARG A 88 17.03 -18.02 -4.44
CA ARG A 88 18.21 -17.77 -5.28
C ARG A 88 17.94 -18.42 -6.62
N CYS A 89 17.95 -17.63 -7.69
CA CYS A 89 17.85 -18.17 -9.04
C CYS A 89 19.15 -18.95 -9.35
N GLU A 90 19.05 -20.20 -9.79
CA GLU A 90 20.24 -20.99 -10.13
C GLU A 90 20.97 -20.43 -11.37
N GLU A 91 20.21 -19.88 -12.31
CA GLU A 91 20.67 -19.34 -13.60
C GLU A 91 21.35 -17.97 -13.46
N ASP A 92 20.90 -17.13 -12.52
CA ASP A 92 21.54 -15.85 -12.21
C ASP A 92 21.60 -15.62 -10.70
N ARG A 93 22.74 -16.00 -10.12
CA ARG A 93 23.02 -15.85 -8.67
C ARG A 93 23.05 -14.38 -8.22
N ARG A 94 23.08 -13.42 -9.15
CA ARG A 94 23.01 -11.98 -8.84
C ARG A 94 21.57 -11.50 -8.65
N SER A 95 20.58 -12.23 -9.14
CA SER A 95 19.16 -11.89 -9.02
C SER A 95 18.53 -12.62 -7.82
N VAL A 96 18.21 -11.86 -6.77
CA VAL A 96 17.45 -12.37 -5.62
C VAL A 96 15.95 -12.22 -5.93
N LYS A 97 15.27 -13.36 -6.03
CA LYS A 97 13.82 -13.42 -6.18
C LYS A 97 13.17 -13.58 -4.80
N ILE A 98 11.99 -13.00 -4.64
CA ILE A 98 11.18 -13.05 -3.43
C ILE A 98 9.74 -13.42 -3.77
N ASN A 99 9.10 -14.13 -2.85
CA ASN A 99 7.69 -14.46 -2.92
C ASN A 99 7.12 -14.67 -1.50
N LEU A 100 5.78 -14.65 -1.43
CA LEU A 100 5.07 -14.86 -0.17
C LEU A 100 5.05 -16.34 0.22
N THR A 101 5.28 -16.61 1.51
CA THR A 101 5.02 -17.93 2.11
C THR A 101 3.52 -18.14 2.27
N ARG A 102 3.07 -19.31 2.77
CA ARG A 102 1.66 -19.51 3.15
C ARG A 102 1.17 -18.46 4.17
N LYS A 103 2.02 -18.07 5.13
CA LYS A 103 1.72 -17.02 6.11
C LYS A 103 1.61 -15.65 5.43
N GLY A 104 2.53 -15.34 4.51
CA GLY A 104 2.49 -14.15 3.64
C GLY A 104 1.20 -14.02 2.84
N LYS A 105 0.80 -15.10 2.18
CA LYS A 105 -0.43 -15.15 1.36
C LYS A 105 -1.70 -15.00 2.20
N LEU A 106 -1.70 -15.46 3.44
CA LEU A 106 -2.81 -15.20 4.36
C LEU A 106 -2.88 -13.71 4.72
N ALA A 107 -1.73 -13.09 5.05
CA ALA A 107 -1.66 -11.68 5.36
C ALA A 107 -2.13 -10.81 4.18
N TYR A 108 -1.68 -11.14 2.97
CA TYR A 108 -2.12 -10.49 1.73
C TYR A 108 -3.64 -10.50 1.60
N ARG A 109 -4.30 -11.67 1.73
CA ARG A 109 -5.77 -11.78 1.56
C ARG A 109 -6.55 -11.02 2.61
N ILE A 110 -6.08 -11.02 3.85
CA ILE A 110 -6.72 -10.27 4.94
C ILE A 110 -6.65 -8.77 4.62
N HIS A 111 -5.49 -8.29 4.17
CA HIS A 111 -5.29 -6.90 3.80
C HIS A 111 -6.11 -6.49 2.57
N GLU A 112 -6.10 -7.32 1.52
CA GLU A 112 -6.90 -7.12 0.31
C GLU A 112 -8.40 -7.03 0.64
N LYS A 113 -8.90 -7.93 1.49
CA LYS A 113 -10.29 -7.91 1.94
C LYS A 113 -10.62 -6.61 2.68
N PHE A 114 -9.73 -6.15 3.56
CA PHE A 114 -9.90 -4.89 4.26
C PHE A 114 -10.00 -3.70 3.29
N HIS A 115 -9.12 -3.61 2.29
CA HIS A 115 -9.21 -2.56 1.27
C HIS A 115 -10.51 -2.62 0.47
N HIS A 116 -10.95 -3.82 0.10
CA HIS A 116 -12.21 -3.98 -0.62
C HIS A 116 -13.42 -3.48 0.18
N GLU A 117 -13.49 -3.81 1.48
CA GLU A 117 -14.55 -3.33 2.37
C GLU A 117 -14.47 -1.81 2.57
N MET A 118 -13.26 -1.27 2.75
CA MET A 118 -13.04 0.18 2.88
C MET A 118 -13.51 0.95 1.64
N ILE A 119 -13.13 0.51 0.44
CA ILE A 119 -13.53 1.17 -0.82
C ILE A 119 -15.04 1.08 -1.01
N LYS A 120 -15.64 -0.09 -0.78
CA LYS A 120 -17.08 -0.28 -0.88
C LYS A 120 -17.84 0.71 0.02
N ALA A 121 -17.42 0.87 1.27
CA ALA A 121 -18.03 1.81 2.20
C ALA A 121 -17.75 3.29 1.83
N THR A 122 -16.60 3.58 1.20
CA THR A 122 -16.23 4.95 0.81
C THR A 122 -17.10 5.47 -0.34
N VAL A 123 -17.47 4.60 -1.27
CA VAL A 123 -18.34 4.96 -2.40
C VAL A 123 -19.83 4.74 -2.10
N GLU A 124 -20.15 4.14 -0.95
CA GLU A 124 -21.52 3.92 -0.53
C GLU A 124 -22.26 5.25 -0.38
N GLY A 125 -23.28 5.46 -1.20
CA GLY A 125 -24.08 6.68 -1.22
C GLY A 125 -23.66 7.72 -2.27
N LEU A 126 -22.60 7.47 -3.05
CA LEU A 126 -22.28 8.26 -4.23
C LEU A 126 -23.13 7.80 -5.43
N SER A 127 -23.50 8.73 -6.30
CA SER A 127 -23.97 8.41 -7.65
C SER A 127 -22.80 8.01 -8.55
N GLN A 128 -23.09 7.38 -9.70
CA GLN A 128 -22.07 7.04 -10.69
C GLN A 128 -21.29 8.27 -11.16
N GLU A 129 -21.98 9.40 -11.34
CA GLU A 129 -21.37 10.66 -11.73
C GLU A 129 -20.45 11.23 -10.65
N GLU A 130 -20.82 11.09 -9.37
CA GLU A 130 -20.00 11.50 -8.23
C GLU A 130 -18.75 10.64 -8.10
N GLU A 131 -18.86 9.32 -8.30
CA GLU A 131 -17.72 8.41 -8.38
C GLU A 131 -16.75 8.80 -9.51
N ASP A 132 -17.26 9.09 -10.71
CA ASP A 132 -16.44 9.51 -11.84
C ASP A 132 -15.73 10.85 -11.57
N VAL A 133 -16.40 11.79 -10.87
CA VAL A 133 -15.77 13.05 -10.45
C VAL A 133 -14.67 12.79 -9.42
N LEU A 134 -14.89 11.90 -8.47
CA LEU A 134 -13.90 11.53 -7.46
C LEU A 134 -12.67 10.89 -8.10
N ILE A 135 -12.85 9.90 -8.99
CA ILE A 135 -11.77 9.23 -9.73
C ILE A 135 -10.92 10.25 -10.47
N ARG A 136 -11.53 11.09 -11.32
CA ARG A 136 -10.80 12.13 -12.08
C ARG A 136 -10.06 13.12 -11.20
N SER A 137 -10.60 13.42 -10.02
CA SER A 137 -9.97 14.34 -9.07
C SER A 137 -8.74 13.71 -8.40
N LEU A 138 -8.86 12.44 -8.01
CA LEU A 138 -7.76 11.67 -7.43
C LEU A 138 -6.65 11.39 -8.45
N GLU A 139 -6.99 11.10 -9.71
CA GLU A 139 -6.00 10.91 -10.78
C GLU A 139 -5.10 12.14 -10.96
N LYS A 140 -5.70 13.33 -11.06
CA LYS A 140 -4.95 14.60 -11.19
C LYS A 140 -4.04 14.86 -9.99
N LEU A 141 -4.53 14.54 -8.78
CA LEU A 141 -3.73 14.66 -7.55
C LEU A 141 -2.57 13.67 -7.55
N ASN A 142 -2.79 12.43 -8.00
CA ASN A 142 -1.77 11.39 -8.07
C ASN A 142 -0.69 11.71 -9.13
N GLU A 143 -1.10 12.25 -10.28
CA GLU A 143 -0.20 12.74 -11.34
C GLU A 143 0.66 13.92 -10.85
N PHE A 144 0.07 14.86 -10.12
CA PHE A 144 0.82 15.96 -9.50
C PHE A 144 1.91 15.44 -8.56
N PHE A 145 1.61 14.48 -7.70
CA PHE A 145 2.62 13.91 -6.81
C PHE A 145 3.72 13.16 -7.56
N LYS A 146 3.37 12.38 -8.60
CA LYS A 146 4.34 11.66 -9.45
C LYS A 146 5.25 12.59 -10.27
N SER A 147 4.76 13.75 -10.69
CA SER A 147 5.51 14.68 -11.55
C SER A 147 6.39 15.65 -10.76
N LYS A 148 6.01 15.97 -9.53
CA LYS A 148 6.69 16.97 -8.70
C LYS A 148 7.68 16.39 -7.69
N TYR A 149 7.47 15.15 -7.24
CA TYR A 149 8.26 14.48 -6.21
C TYR A 149 8.65 13.07 -6.66
#